data_AF-A0A3D5CW93-F1
#
_entry.id   AF-A0A3D5CW93-F1
#
_cell.length_a   1.000
_cell.length_b   1.000
_cell.length_c   1.000
_cell.angle_alpha   90.00
_cell.angle_beta   90.00
_cell.angle_gamma   90.00
#
_symmetry.space_group_name_H-M   'P 1'
#
loop_
_entity.id
_entity.type
_entity.pdbx_description
1 polymer ?
#
loop_
_entity_poly.entity_id
_entity_poly.type
_entity_poly.pdbx_seq_one_letter_code
_entity_poly.pdbx_strand_id
1 'polypeptide(L)'
;RQDDEGKVDTDNKMLDFGKGFRALIYSTIGYGVYTIIVNWANLDAMSIILPQSIGMILGASFFAFRKVKVDQFVWKNMICGLLWGIGNVCMLLTVKSLGLAVGFSLSQMGIIISTLGGIFILGEKKTKKELVYVIVGCLLVILGGIILGYMKTA
;
A
#
# COMPACT_ATOMS: atom_id res chain seq x y z
N ARG A 1 30.98 15.72 26.92
CA ARG A 1 31.13 16.34 25.57
C ARG A 1 29.71 16.64 25.14
N GLN A 2 29.41 17.91 24.91
CA GLN A 2 28.08 18.40 24.50
C GLN A 2 27.64 17.66 23.24
N ASP A 3 26.53 16.94 23.35
CA ASP A 3 25.78 16.46 22.20
C ASP A 3 25.05 17.69 21.66
N ASP A 4 25.74 18.36 20.73
CA ASP A 4 25.30 19.56 20.02
C ASP A 4 23.87 19.32 19.51
N GLU A 5 22.92 20.11 20.04
CA GLU A 5 21.55 20.21 19.57
C GLU A 5 21.57 20.80 18.15
N GLY A 6 21.97 19.96 17.19
CA GLY A 6 21.80 20.20 15.77
C GLY A 6 20.32 20.23 15.49
N LYS A 7 19.73 21.43 15.62
CA LYS A 7 18.43 21.79 15.08
C LYS A 7 18.29 21.11 13.73
N VAL A 8 17.39 20.13 13.67
CA VAL A 8 16.95 19.54 12.42
C VAL A 8 16.23 20.66 11.71
N ASP A 9 16.98 21.39 10.89
CA ASP A 9 16.51 22.42 10.00
C ASP A 9 15.49 21.74 9.09
N THR A 10 14.25 21.74 9.54
CA THR A 10 13.09 21.25 8.81
C THR A 10 12.73 22.37 7.85
N ASP A 11 13.70 22.68 6.98
CA ASP A 11 13.51 23.58 5.87
C ASP A 11 12.38 23.02 5.02
N ASN A 12 11.54 23.93 4.55
CA ASN A 12 10.27 23.73 3.90
C ASN A 12 10.38 22.99 2.54
N LYS A 13 10.92 21.76 2.55
CA LYS A 13 10.96 20.81 1.43
C LYS A 13 9.81 19.82 1.46
N MET A 14 8.81 20.04 2.32
CA MET A 14 7.73 19.09 2.54
C MET A 14 6.72 18.97 1.40
N LEU A 15 6.73 19.83 0.37
CA LEU A 15 5.69 19.82 -0.66
C LEU A 15 6.20 20.19 -2.06
N ASP A 16 7.13 19.41 -2.59
CA ASP A 16 7.52 19.47 -4.00
C ASP A 16 6.44 18.76 -4.87
N PHE A 17 5.21 19.30 -4.85
CA PHE A 17 4.01 18.70 -5.46
C PHE A 17 4.23 18.29 -6.91
N GLY A 18 5.03 19.04 -7.67
CA GLY A 18 5.37 18.71 -9.06
C GLY A 18 6.21 17.44 -9.19
N LYS A 19 7.14 17.18 -8.26
CA LYS A 19 7.91 15.92 -8.23
C LYS A 19 7.05 14.77 -7.72
N GLY A 20 6.23 15.00 -6.70
CA GLY A 20 5.27 14.00 -6.20
C GLY A 20 4.28 13.57 -7.26
N PHE A 21 3.68 14.52 -7.97
CA PHE A 21 2.72 14.27 -9.05
C PHE A 21 3.34 13.51 -10.23
N ARG A 22 4.56 13.90 -10.65
CA ARG A 22 5.32 13.16 -11.68
C ARG A 22 5.61 11.73 -11.24
N ALA A 23 6.06 11.53 -10.00
CA ALA A 23 6.31 10.20 -9.45
C ALA A 23 5.04 9.34 -9.41
N LEU A 24 3.89 9.93 -9.06
CA LEU A 24 2.59 9.26 -9.11
C LEU A 24 2.25 8.79 -10.52
N ILE A 25 2.36 9.66 -11.53
CA ILE A 25 2.06 9.29 -12.93
C ILE A 25 2.94 8.14 -13.39
N TYR A 26 4.26 8.22 -13.14
CA TYR A 26 5.17 7.13 -13.52
C TYR A 26 4.83 5.81 -12.80
N SER A 27 4.45 5.88 -11.51
CA SER A 27 4.01 4.70 -10.75
C SER A 27 2.70 4.11 -11.27
N THR A 28 1.71 4.95 -11.57
CA THR A 28 0.41 4.52 -12.10
C THR A 28 0.56 3.87 -13.47
N ILE A 29 1.40 4.44 -14.36
CA ILE A 29 1.69 3.82 -15.67
C ILE A 29 2.39 2.48 -15.47
N GLY A 30 3.41 2.40 -14.61
CA GLY A 30 4.11 1.16 -14.32
C GLY A 30 3.18 0.07 -13.79
N TYR A 31 2.29 0.44 -12.87
CA TYR A 31 1.28 -0.46 -12.32
C TYR A 31 0.25 -0.90 -13.38
N GLY A 32 -0.22 0.03 -14.23
CA GLY A 32 -1.15 -0.28 -15.31
C GLY A 32 -0.56 -1.21 -16.36
N VAL A 33 0.70 -1.01 -16.75
CA VAL A 33 1.40 -1.91 -17.67
C VAL A 33 1.54 -3.30 -17.06
N TYR A 34 1.90 -3.38 -15.77
CA TYR A 34 1.97 -4.65 -15.05
C TYR A 34 0.63 -5.39 -15.04
N THR A 35 -0.48 -4.72 -14.73
CA THR A 35 -1.80 -5.37 -14.69
C THR A 35 -2.28 -5.82 -16.07
N ILE A 36 -1.98 -5.07 -17.14
CA ILE A 36 -2.30 -5.45 -18.52
C ILE A 36 -1.52 -6.70 -18.92
N ILE A 37 -0.21 -6.75 -18.66
CA ILE A 37 0.62 -7.92 -18.99
C ILE A 37 0.15 -9.16 -18.24
N VAL A 38 -0.14 -9.01 -16.94
CA VAL A 38 -0.66 -10.09 -16.09
C VAL A 38 -1.99 -10.63 -16.62
N ASN A 39 -2.91 -9.74 -17.01
CA ASN A 39 -4.21 -10.11 -17.54
C ASN A 39 -4.07 -10.80 -18.90
N TRP A 40 -3.22 -10.25 -19.79
CA TRP A 40 -2.95 -10.84 -21.10
C TRP A 40 -2.28 -12.21 -21.01
N ALA A 41 -1.43 -12.43 -20.00
CA ALA A 41 -0.76 -13.71 -19.77
C ALA A 41 -1.66 -14.79 -19.16
N ASN A 42 -2.93 -14.47 -18.80
CA ASN A 42 -3.90 -15.38 -18.16
C ASN A 42 -3.29 -16.18 -16.99
N LEU A 43 -2.35 -15.58 -16.27
CA LEU A 43 -1.64 -16.25 -15.19
C LEU A 43 -2.52 -16.20 -13.95
N ASP A 44 -2.74 -17.38 -13.36
CA ASP A 44 -3.41 -17.49 -12.07
C ASP A 44 -2.63 -16.66 -11.02
N ALA A 45 -3.34 -15.98 -10.12
CA ALA A 45 -2.74 -15.05 -9.17
C ALA A 45 -1.68 -15.73 -8.28
N MET A 46 -1.80 -17.05 -8.07
CA MET A 46 -0.79 -17.85 -7.39
C MET A 46 0.53 -18.00 -8.17
N SER A 47 0.49 -18.06 -9.50
CA SER A 47 1.71 -18.16 -10.32
C SER A 47 2.49 -16.85 -10.37
N ILE A 48 1.83 -15.73 -10.08
CA ILE A 48 2.43 -14.39 -10.08
C ILE A 48 3.22 -14.11 -8.80
N ILE A 49 2.84 -14.71 -7.67
CA ILE A 49 3.48 -14.44 -6.38
C ILE A 49 4.96 -14.81 -6.36
N LEU A 50 5.35 -15.89 -7.06
CA LEU A 50 6.72 -16.37 -7.10
C LEU A 50 7.63 -15.40 -7.88
N PRO A 51 7.33 -15.05 -9.16
CA PRO A 51 8.04 -13.99 -9.88
C PRO A 51 8.04 -12.65 -9.13
N GLN A 52 6.92 -12.28 -8.53
CA GLN A 52 6.76 -11.00 -7.81
C GLN A 52 7.64 -10.96 -6.54
N SER A 53 7.75 -12.07 -5.82
CA SER A 53 8.61 -12.17 -4.62
C SER A 53 10.10 -12.12 -5.01
N ILE A 54 10.49 -12.81 -6.08
CA ILE A 54 11.85 -12.75 -6.62
C ILE A 54 12.18 -11.32 -7.07
N GLY A 55 11.26 -10.65 -7.78
CA GLY A 55 11.41 -9.27 -8.20
C GLY A 55 11.54 -8.30 -7.02
N MET A 56 10.77 -8.51 -5.94
CA MET A 56 10.91 -7.71 -4.71
C MET A 56 12.25 -7.91 -4.02
N ILE A 57 12.75 -9.15 -3.94
CA ILE A 57 14.07 -9.43 -3.36
C ILE A 57 15.17 -8.80 -4.20
N LEU A 58 15.16 -8.98 -5.52
CA LEU A 58 16.16 -8.40 -6.42
C LEU A 58 16.14 -6.86 -6.38
N GLY A 59 14.95 -6.26 -6.40
CA GLY A 59 14.78 -4.81 -6.30
C GLY A 59 15.25 -4.26 -4.96
N ALA A 60 14.88 -4.93 -3.86
CA ALA A 60 15.33 -4.57 -2.52
C ALA A 60 16.86 -4.71 -2.38
N SER A 61 17.46 -5.78 -2.90
CA SER A 61 18.92 -5.96 -2.91
C SER A 61 19.61 -4.86 -3.72
N PHE A 62 19.11 -4.53 -4.92
CA PHE A 62 19.67 -3.46 -5.75
C PHE A 62 19.61 -2.09 -5.06
N PHE A 63 18.51 -1.77 -4.39
CA PHE A 63 18.38 -0.53 -3.61
C PHE A 63 19.24 -0.54 -2.33
N ALA A 64 19.31 -1.68 -1.64
CA ALA A 64 20.06 -1.83 -0.39
C ALA A 64 21.57 -1.75 -0.59
N PHE A 65 22.08 -2.19 -1.76
CA PHE A 65 23.50 -2.17 -2.12
C PHE A 65 24.15 -0.78 -2.00
N ARG A 66 23.36 0.31 -2.02
CA ARG A 66 23.91 1.66 -2.06
C ARG A 66 24.04 2.36 -0.71
N LYS A 67 23.27 2.00 0.35
CA LYS A 67 23.20 2.83 1.59
C LYS A 67 22.72 2.16 2.90
N VAL A 68 22.55 0.85 3.02
CA VAL A 68 21.88 0.29 4.23
C VAL A 68 22.87 -0.21 5.29
N LYS A 69 22.95 0.48 6.42
CA LYS A 69 23.52 -0.06 7.66
C LYS A 69 22.46 -0.97 8.30
N VAL A 70 22.79 -2.25 8.50
CA VAL A 70 21.89 -3.21 9.14
C VAL A 70 21.89 -2.92 10.65
N ASP A 71 20.88 -2.18 11.10
CA ASP A 71 20.67 -1.81 12.51
C ASP A 71 19.54 -2.65 13.14
N GLN A 72 19.37 -2.61 14.46
CA GLN A 72 18.26 -3.25 15.20
C GLN A 72 16.87 -2.90 14.62
N PHE A 73 16.73 -1.70 14.05
CA PHE A 73 15.51 -1.27 13.37
C PHE A 73 15.18 -2.12 12.13
N VAL A 74 16.16 -2.69 11.44
CA VAL A 74 15.92 -3.60 10.31
C VAL A 74 15.20 -4.87 10.80
N TRP A 75 15.54 -5.36 11.99
CA TRP A 75 14.88 -6.54 12.57
C TRP A 75 13.41 -6.24 12.92
N LYS A 76 13.12 -5.07 13.49
CA LYS A 76 11.72 -4.66 13.72
C LYS A 76 10.93 -4.52 12.41
N ASN A 77 11.57 -4.03 11.34
CA ASN A 77 10.95 -3.92 10.02
C ASN A 77 10.65 -5.27 9.35
N MET A 78 11.40 -6.34 9.64
CA MET A 78 11.05 -7.68 9.13
C MET A 78 9.73 -8.18 9.69
N ILE A 79 9.37 -7.86 10.95
CA ILE A 79 8.06 -8.23 11.52
C ILE A 79 6.94 -7.55 10.73
N CYS A 80 7.13 -6.28 10.36
CA CYS A 80 6.20 -5.56 9.48
C CYS A 80 6.13 -6.21 8.09
N GLY A 81 7.28 -6.61 7.52
CA GLY A 81 7.34 -7.33 6.25
C GLY A 81 6.65 -8.71 6.28
N LEU A 82 6.79 -9.45 7.37
CA LEU A 82 6.09 -10.73 7.59
C LEU A 82 4.58 -10.52 7.68
N LEU A 83 4.13 -9.53 8.46
CA LEU A 83 2.71 -9.20 8.57
C LEU A 83 2.13 -8.74 7.22
N TRP A 84 2.89 -7.96 6.46
CA TRP A 84 2.54 -7.55 5.10
C TRP A 84 2.45 -8.74 4.14
N GLY A 85 3.40 -9.69 4.22
CA GLY A 85 3.39 -10.92 3.42
C GLY A 85 2.18 -11.80 3.71
N ILE A 86 1.80 -11.96 4.99
CA ILE A 86 0.57 -12.66 5.41
C ILE A 86 -0.66 -11.99 4.77
N GLY A 87 -0.71 -10.65 4.80
CA GLY A 87 -1.76 -9.88 4.14
C GLY A 87 -1.83 -10.14 2.62
N ASN A 88 -0.68 -10.21 1.96
CA ASN A 88 -0.60 -10.52 0.53
C ASN A 88 -1.12 -11.94 0.21
N VAL A 89 -0.78 -12.94 1.02
CA VAL A 89 -1.34 -14.30 0.88
C VAL A 89 -2.85 -14.31 1.06
N CYS A 90 -3.38 -13.56 2.04
CA CYS A 90 -4.82 -13.43 2.26
C CYS A 90 -5.54 -12.76 1.08
N MET A 91 -4.94 -11.71 0.49
CA MET A 91 -5.43 -11.09 -0.74
C MET A 91 -5.47 -12.11 -1.88
N LEU A 92 -4.42 -12.91 -2.07
CA LEU A 92 -4.36 -13.90 -3.14
C LEU A 92 -5.37 -15.04 -2.96
N LEU A 93 -5.60 -15.49 -1.73
CA LEU A 93 -6.67 -16.44 -1.43
C LEU A 93 -8.04 -15.86 -1.78
N THR A 94 -8.27 -14.58 -1.45
CA THR A 94 -9.50 -13.87 -1.80
C THR A 94 -9.64 -13.74 -3.32
N VAL A 95 -8.57 -13.41 -4.04
CA VAL A 95 -8.52 -13.35 -5.50
C VAL A 95 -8.79 -14.72 -6.13
N LYS A 96 -8.27 -15.80 -5.56
CA LYS A 96 -8.51 -17.17 -6.04
C LYS A 96 -9.97 -17.58 -5.84
N SER A 97 -10.57 -17.23 -4.70
CA SER A 97 -11.95 -17.62 -4.36
C SER A 97 -13.02 -16.72 -4.99
N LEU A 98 -12.76 -15.43 -5.16
CA LEU A 98 -13.73 -14.42 -5.63
C LEU A 98 -13.39 -13.83 -7.01
N GLY A 99 -12.25 -14.22 -7.59
CA GLY A 99 -11.71 -13.68 -8.84
C GLY A 99 -10.87 -12.41 -8.67
N LEU A 100 -10.02 -12.13 -9.67
CA LEU A 100 -9.06 -11.01 -9.70
C LEU A 100 -9.69 -9.65 -9.36
N ALA A 101 -10.81 -9.29 -10.01
CA ALA A 101 -11.44 -7.99 -9.82
C ALA A 101 -11.97 -7.79 -8.40
N VAL A 102 -12.73 -8.75 -7.86
CA VAL A 102 -13.34 -8.63 -6.53
C VAL A 102 -12.31 -8.77 -5.42
N GLY A 103 -11.37 -9.72 -5.54
CA GLY A 103 -10.34 -9.90 -4.52
C GLY A 103 -9.38 -8.71 -4.41
N PHE A 104 -9.03 -8.10 -5.55
CA PHE A 104 -8.20 -6.90 -5.54
C PHE A 104 -8.94 -5.67 -4.99
N SER A 105 -10.21 -5.49 -5.37
CA SER A 105 -11.06 -4.42 -4.82
C SER A 105 -11.28 -4.58 -3.32
N LEU A 106 -11.49 -5.81 -2.82
CA LEU A 106 -11.64 -6.07 -1.39
C LEU A 106 -10.37 -5.73 -0.60
N SER A 107 -9.20 -6.04 -1.14
CA SER A 107 -7.93 -5.67 -0.50
C SER A 107 -7.74 -4.15 -0.43
N GLN A 108 -8.13 -3.42 -1.48
CA GLN A 108 -8.06 -1.95 -1.49
C GLN A 108 -8.98 -1.29 -0.45
N MET A 109 -10.10 -1.93 -0.10
CA MET A 109 -10.97 -1.46 1.01
C MET A 109 -10.25 -1.46 2.38
N GLY A 110 -9.10 -2.15 2.50
CA GLY A 110 -8.25 -2.09 3.69
C GLY A 110 -7.80 -0.66 4.06
N ILE A 111 -7.84 0.29 3.11
CA ILE A 111 -7.59 1.70 3.39
C ILE A 111 -8.56 2.28 4.44
N ILE A 112 -9.79 1.77 4.53
CA ILE A 112 -10.78 2.18 5.53
C ILE A 112 -10.27 1.83 6.94
N ILE A 113 -9.79 0.60 7.10
CA ILE A 113 -9.24 0.11 8.38
C ILE A 113 -7.97 0.90 8.72
N SER A 114 -7.11 1.17 7.73
CA SER A 114 -5.92 1.99 7.94
C SER A 114 -6.26 3.42 8.37
N THR A 115 -7.29 4.02 7.76
CA THR A 115 -7.71 5.40 8.06
C THR A 115 -8.37 5.49 9.44
N LEU A 116 -9.34 4.61 9.73
CA LEU A 116 -10.04 4.59 11.02
C LEU A 116 -9.12 4.13 12.17
N GLY A 117 -8.30 3.10 11.91
CA GLY A 117 -7.31 2.59 12.85
C GLY A 117 -6.22 3.62 13.16
N GLY A 118 -5.76 4.37 12.15
CA GLY A 118 -4.83 5.49 12.35
C GLY A 118 -5.42 6.58 13.24
N ILE A 119 -6.67 6.99 13.00
CA ILE A 119 -7.37 7.98 13.83
C ILE A 119 -7.52 7.49 15.28
N PHE A 120 -7.89 6.22 15.45
CA PHE A 120 -8.12 5.64 16.78
C PHE A 120 -6.82 5.41 17.57
N ILE A 121 -5.77 4.90 16.93
CA ILE A 121 -4.47 4.62 17.57
C ILE A 121 -3.71 5.91 17.90
N LEU A 122 -3.74 6.93 17.03
CA LEU A 122 -3.09 8.21 17.30
C LEU A 122 -3.90 9.08 18.28
N GLY A 123 -5.14 8.71 18.59
CA GLY A 123 -5.98 9.43 19.55
C GLY A 123 -6.27 10.88 19.15
N GLU A 124 -6.16 11.21 17.85
CA GLU A 124 -6.40 12.57 17.39
C GLU A 124 -7.86 12.96 17.59
N LYS A 125 -8.09 14.00 18.41
CA LYS A 125 -9.38 14.70 18.48
C LYS A 125 -9.58 15.48 17.18
N LYS A 126 -9.96 14.77 16.11
CA LYS A 126 -10.33 15.38 14.83
C LYS A 126 -11.56 16.27 15.02
N THR A 127 -11.56 17.42 14.36
CA THR A 127 -12.73 18.31 14.35
C THR A 127 -13.90 17.56 13.70
N LYS A 128 -15.13 17.68 14.23
CA LYS A 128 -16.32 16.94 13.76
C LYS A 128 -16.49 16.94 12.23
N LYS A 129 -16.09 18.02 11.55
CA LYS A 129 -16.13 18.16 10.09
C LYS A 129 -15.15 17.21 9.37
N GLU A 130 -13.90 17.12 9.83
CA GLU A 130 -12.88 16.24 9.22
C GLU A 130 -13.26 14.76 9.37
N LEU A 131 -13.79 14.39 10.55
CA LEU A 131 -14.27 13.05 10.80
C LEU A 131 -15.44 12.68 9.87
N VAL A 132 -16.37 13.62 9.62
CA VAL A 132 -17.48 13.41 8.67
C VAL A 132 -16.95 13.20 7.24
N TYR A 133 -15.99 14.00 6.77
CA TYR A 133 -15.39 13.79 5.43
C TYR A 133 -14.71 12.42 5.31
N VAL A 134 -13.98 11.98 6.34
CA VAL A 134 -13.37 10.64 6.37
C VAL A 134 -14.44 9.55 6.33
N ILE A 135 -15.49 9.66 7.15
CA ILE A 135 -16.58 8.68 7.18
C ILE A 135 -17.30 8.62 5.82
N VAL A 136 -17.58 9.76 5.19
CA VAL A 136 -18.20 9.82 3.86
C VAL A 136 -17.29 9.18 2.81
N GLY A 137 -15.98 9.44 2.85
CA GLY A 137 -14.99 8.77 1.99
C GLY A 137 -14.98 7.25 2.18
N CYS A 138 -14.98 6.78 3.44
CA CYS A 138 -15.07 5.35 3.75
C CYS A 138 -16.36 4.72 3.23
N LEU A 139 -17.51 5.39 3.38
CA LEU A 139 -18.79 4.92 2.85
C LEU A 139 -18.78 4.82 1.33
N LEU A 140 -18.19 5.81 0.63
CA LEU A 140 -18.03 5.77 -0.83
C LEU A 140 -17.16 4.58 -1.28
N VAL A 141 -16.07 4.29 -0.56
CA VAL A 141 -15.21 3.12 -0.85
C VAL A 141 -15.97 1.80 -0.64
N ILE A 142 -16.77 1.69 0.43
CA ILE A 142 -17.61 0.52 0.69
C ILE A 142 -18.64 0.33 -0.42
N LEU A 143 -19.33 1.40 -0.83
CA LEU A 143 -20.31 1.36 -1.92
C LEU A 143 -19.66 0.92 -3.23
N GLY A 144 -18.48 1.47 -3.56
CA GLY A 144 -17.72 1.05 -4.74
C GLY A 144 -17.35 -0.44 -4.70
N GLY A 145 -16.91 -0.93 -3.54
CA GLY A 145 -16.62 -2.35 -3.34
C GLY A 145 -17.83 -3.26 -3.49
N ILE A 146 -18.99 -2.86 -2.95
CA ILE A 146 -20.25 -3.60 -3.06
C ILE A 146 -20.71 -3.66 -4.52
N ILE A 147 -20.70 -2.53 -5.24
CA ILE A 147 -21.09 -2.48 -6.66
C ILE A 147 -20.21 -3.41 -7.50
N LEU A 148 -18.89 -3.40 -7.29
CA LEU A 148 -17.96 -4.29 -7.99
C LEU A 148 -18.20 -5.77 -7.67
N GLY A 149 -18.56 -6.09 -6.43
CA GLY A 149 -18.97 -7.44 -6.03
C GLY A 149 -20.26 -7.90 -6.74
N TYR A 150 -21.25 -7.01 -6.83
CA TYR A 150 -22.50 -7.28 -7.54
C TYR A 150 -22.29 -7.45 -9.05
N MET A 151 -21.48 -6.59 -9.69
CA MET A 151 -21.18 -6.67 -11.12
C MET A 151 -20.46 -7.96 -11.55
N LYS A 152 -19.74 -8.61 -10.65
CA LYS A 152 -19.11 -9.93 -10.90
C LYS A 152 -20.12 -11.08 -10.79
N THR A 153 -21.17 -10.89 -10.00
CA THR A 153 -22.18 -11.91 -9.67
C THR A 153 -23.34 -11.93 -10.66
N ALA A 154 -23.65 -10.79 -11.30
CA ALA A 154 -24.57 -10.66 -12.42
C ALA A 154 -23.91 -11.08 -13.74
#